data_AF-A0A8T6Y643-F1
#
_entry.id   AF-A0A8T6Y643-F1
#
_cell.length_a   1.000
_cell.length_b   1.000
_cell.length_c   1.000
_cell.angle_alpha   90.00
_cell.angle_beta   90.00
_cell.angle_gamma   90.00
#
_symmetry.space_group_name_H-M   'P 1'
#
loop_
_entity.id
_entity.type
_entity.pdbx_description
1 polymer ?
#
loop_
_entity_poly.entity_id
_entity_poly.type
_entity_poly.pdbx_seq_one_letter_code
_entity_poly.pdbx_strand_id
1 'polypeptide(L)'
;SGDGGRRTQDTFTWKRMVWPYILTTYEDGSREVEVRDAICPRCRARASYKQVGDKVFLNCFRCNISENYSPYGSYNELKEAVRTVILESLD
;
A
#
# COMPACT_ATOMS: atom_id res chain seq x y z
N SER A 1 -1.88 8.82 -28.51
CA SER A 1 -1.28 8.11 -27.37
C SER A 1 -1.94 8.61 -26.10
N GLY A 2 -3.05 8.00 -25.70
CA GLY A 2 -3.93 8.57 -24.68
C GLY A 2 -4.88 7.51 -24.13
N ASP A 3 -4.34 6.46 -23.53
CA ASP A 3 -5.10 5.46 -22.76
C ASP A 3 -5.51 6.02 -21.39
N GLY A 4 -6.08 7.24 -21.40
CA GLY A 4 -6.17 8.15 -20.26
C GLY A 4 -7.32 7.83 -19.31
N GLY A 5 -7.20 6.77 -18.52
CA GLY A 5 -8.09 6.56 -17.38
C GLY A 5 -8.04 7.74 -16.39
N ARG A 6 -9.15 8.02 -15.70
CA ARG A 6 -9.21 9.06 -14.67
C ARG A 6 -8.37 8.61 -13.48
N ARG A 7 -7.33 9.38 -13.17
CA ARG A 7 -6.43 9.12 -12.03
C ARG A 7 -6.87 9.92 -10.81
N THR A 8 -6.96 9.25 -9.67
CA THR A 8 -7.18 9.86 -8.36
C THR A 8 -6.14 9.35 -7.38
N GLN A 9 -5.72 10.20 -6.44
CA GLN A 9 -4.80 9.83 -5.38
C GLN A 9 -5.57 9.81 -4.07
N ASP A 10 -5.43 8.71 -3.33
CA ASP A 10 -6.08 8.55 -2.03
C ASP A 10 -5.17 7.74 -1.09
N THR A 11 -5.65 7.47 0.11
CA THR A 11 -4.95 6.73 1.15
C THR A 11 -5.85 5.67 1.75
N PHE A 12 -5.27 4.51 2.03
CA PHE A 12 -5.96 3.41 2.70
C PHE A 12 -5.23 3.07 4.00
N THR A 13 -5.96 3.03 5.13
CA THR A 13 -5.34 2.69 6.42
C THR A 13 -5.50 1.20 6.69
N TRP A 14 -4.40 0.48 6.81
CA TRP A 14 -4.41 -0.95 7.11
C TRP A 14 -3.27 -1.35 8.04
N LYS A 15 -3.61 -2.15 9.06
CA LYS A 15 -2.67 -2.61 10.09
C LYS A 15 -1.81 -1.46 10.64
N ARG A 16 -2.46 -0.35 11.03
CA ARG A 16 -1.88 0.89 11.59
C ARG A 16 -0.96 1.70 10.66
N MET A 17 -0.78 1.26 9.42
CA MET A 17 -0.02 1.98 8.41
C MET A 17 -0.98 2.64 7.41
N VAL A 18 -0.59 3.82 6.92
CA VAL A 18 -1.31 4.51 5.85
C VAL A 18 -0.64 4.12 4.53
N TRP A 19 -1.42 3.64 3.57
CA TRP A 19 -0.97 3.21 2.25
C TRP A 19 -1.51 4.16 1.21
N PRO A 20 -0.72 5.15 0.74
CA PRO A 20 -1.12 5.97 -0.37
C PRO A 20 -1.23 5.11 -1.62
N TYR A 21 -2.22 5.38 -2.46
CA TYR A 21 -2.38 4.68 -3.73
C TYR A 21 -2.89 5.63 -4.81
N ILE A 22 -2.66 5.25 -6.07
CA ILE A 22 -3.29 5.87 -7.22
C ILE A 22 -4.32 4.90 -7.77
N LEU A 23 -5.56 5.36 -7.87
CA LEU A 23 -6.63 4.66 -8.57
C LEU A 23 -6.78 5.25 -9.96
N THR A 24 -6.62 4.40 -10.97
CA THR A 24 -6.95 4.70 -12.37
C THR A 24 -8.27 4.02 -12.70
N THR A 25 -9.28 4.77 -13.11
CA THR A 25 -10.55 4.24 -13.61
C THR A 25 -10.63 4.46 -15.12
N TYR A 26 -10.77 3.38 -15.88
CA TYR A 26 -10.84 3.41 -17.34
C TYR A 26 -12.28 3.60 -17.82
N GLU A 27 -12.44 3.92 -19.12
CA GLU A 27 -13.75 4.18 -19.72
C GLU A 27 -14.68 2.96 -19.71
N ASP A 28 -14.11 1.76 -19.75
CA ASP A 28 -14.82 0.47 -19.65
C ASP A 28 -15.28 0.14 -18.21
N GLY A 29 -15.01 1.03 -17.26
CA GLY A 29 -15.32 0.84 -15.84
C GLY A 29 -14.28 0.00 -15.08
N SER A 30 -13.26 -0.56 -15.76
CA SER A 30 -12.18 -1.27 -15.10
C SER A 30 -11.34 -0.31 -14.25
N ARG A 31 -10.73 -0.88 -13.20
CA ARG A 31 -9.98 -0.14 -12.19
C ARG A 31 -8.59 -0.74 -12.00
N GLU A 32 -7.60 0.12 -11.89
CA GLU A 32 -6.23 -0.25 -11.54
C GLU A 32 -5.78 0.55 -10.31
N VAL A 33 -5.16 -0.15 -9.36
CA VAL A 33 -4.60 0.45 -8.14
C VAL A 33 -3.08 0.29 -8.15
N GLU A 34 -2.38 1.42 -8.04
CA GLU A 34 -0.93 1.48 -7.85
C GLU A 34 -0.63 1.88 -6.39
N VAL A 35 -0.18 0.93 -5.57
CA VAL A 35 0.15 1.17 -4.15
C VAL A 35 1.53 1.84 -4.02
N ARG A 36 1.63 2.87 -3.19
CA ARG A 36 2.88 3.57 -2.83
C ARG A 36 3.43 3.08 -1.49
N ASP A 37 4.56 3.62 -1.08
CA ASP A 37 5.18 3.23 0.19
C ASP A 37 4.33 3.65 1.38
N ALA A 38 4.24 2.74 2.35
CA ALA A 38 3.52 2.96 3.58
C ALA A 38 4.06 4.18 4.34
N ILE A 39 3.16 4.90 5.01
CA ILE A 39 3.44 6.07 5.84
C ILE A 39 2.95 5.75 7.24
N CYS A 40 3.77 6.06 8.25
CA CYS A 40 3.34 5.98 9.62
C CYS A 40 2.45 7.19 9.96
N PRO A 41 1.21 6.99 10.45
CA PRO A 41 0.27 8.08 10.69
C PRO A 41 0.72 9.02 11.82
N ARG A 42 1.54 8.54 12.75
CA ARG A 42 2.01 9.31 13.93
C ARG A 42 3.13 10.27 13.58
N CYS A 43 4.15 9.80 12.84
CA CYS A 43 5.31 10.61 12.44
C CYS A 43 5.14 11.29 11.07
N ARG A 44 4.16 10.87 10.26
CA ARG A 44 4.01 11.20 8.83
C ARG A 44 5.26 10.89 7.99
N ALA A 45 6.12 10.00 8.48
CA ALA A 45 7.32 9.56 7.77
C ALA A 45 7.03 8.27 6.99
N ARG A 46 7.72 8.08 5.86
CA ARG A 46 7.72 6.81 5.14
C ARG A 46 8.22 5.69 6.05
N ALA A 47 7.55 4.55 5.98
CA ALA A 47 7.98 3.34 6.65
C ALA A 47 9.25 2.81 5.99
N SER A 48 10.21 2.38 6.80
CA SER A 48 11.27 1.49 6.33
C SER A 48 10.75 0.06 6.32
N TYR A 49 11.14 -0.72 5.32
CA TYR A 49 10.84 -2.15 5.28
C TYR A 49 12.10 -2.98 5.46
N LYS A 50 11.95 -4.16 6.06
CA LYS A 50 13.00 -5.18 6.16
C LYS A 50 12.39 -6.56 5.92
N GLN A 51 12.99 -7.33 5.03
CA GLN A 51 12.64 -8.74 4.83
C GLN A 51 13.47 -9.63 5.76
N VAL A 52 12.82 -10.56 6.43
CA VAL A 52 13.47 -11.58 7.27
C VAL A 52 12.79 -12.92 7.02
N GLY A 53 13.46 -13.79 6.25
CA GLY A 53 12.82 -15.00 5.69
C GLY A 53 11.61 -14.62 4.84
N ASP A 54 10.49 -15.28 5.10
CA ASP A 54 9.22 -15.05 4.38
C ASP A 54 8.35 -13.95 5.02
N LYS A 55 8.93 -13.13 5.89
CA LYS A 55 8.21 -12.10 6.63
C LYS A 55 8.69 -10.72 6.24
N VAL A 56 7.74 -9.80 6.13
CA VAL A 56 8.00 -8.37 5.94
C VAL A 56 7.75 -7.64 7.24
N PHE A 57 8.71 -6.82 7.64
CA PHE A 57 8.58 -5.89 8.77
C PHE A 57 8.55 -4.46 8.24
N LEU A 58 7.52 -3.71 8.60
CA LEU A 58 7.44 -2.26 8.37
C LEU A 58 7.66 -1.53 9.68
N ASN A 59 8.56 -0.55 9.68
CA ASN A 59 8.92 0.22 10.87
C ASN A 59 8.98 1.73 10.60
N CYS A 60 8.43 2.57 11.49
CA CYS A 60 8.84 3.98 11.65
C CYS A 60 9.74 4.09 12.88
N PHE A 61 11.07 4.14 12.67
CA PHE A 61 12.05 4.30 13.74
C PHE A 61 11.76 5.49 14.67
N ARG A 62 11.27 6.60 14.12
CA ARG A 62 10.96 7.81 14.90
C ARG A 62 9.84 7.60 15.92
N CYS A 63 8.88 6.74 15.63
CA CYS A 63 7.76 6.44 16.53
C CYS A 63 7.86 5.05 17.17
N ASN A 64 8.91 4.29 16.85
CA ASN A 64 9.09 2.89 17.21
C ASN A 64 7.84 2.02 16.93
N ILE A 65 7.15 2.30 15.81
CA ILE A 65 6.00 1.52 15.36
C ILE A 65 6.53 0.47 14.40
N SER A 66 6.36 -0.81 14.76
CA SER A 66 6.76 -1.94 13.93
C SER A 66 5.56 -2.86 13.72
N GLU A 67 5.28 -3.19 12.48
CA GLU A 67 4.21 -4.09 12.08
C GLU A 67 4.81 -5.27 11.31
N ASN A 68 4.44 -6.49 11.74
CA ASN A 68 4.91 -7.72 11.12
C ASN A 68 3.83 -8.28 10.19
N TYR A 69 4.23 -8.61 8.98
CA TYR A 69 3.35 -9.14 7.94
C TYR A 69 3.90 -10.50 7.50
N SER A 70 3.47 -11.55 8.22
CA SER A 70 4.00 -12.91 8.11
C SER A 70 3.64 -13.71 6.84
N PRO A 71 2.59 -13.41 6.04
CA PRO A 71 2.28 -14.24 4.88
C PRO A 71 2.83 -13.72 3.54
N TYR A 72 3.52 -12.57 3.52
CA TYR A 72 3.78 -11.89 2.25
C TYR A 72 5.19 -12.04 1.68
N GLY A 73 6.13 -12.76 2.31
CA GLY A 73 7.45 -12.96 1.70
C GLY A 73 8.24 -11.66 1.52
N SER A 74 8.14 -11.08 0.33
CA SER A 74 8.76 -9.83 -0.09
C SER A 74 7.88 -8.59 0.10
N TYR A 75 8.50 -7.41 0.05
CA TYR A 75 7.77 -6.14 0.14
C TYR A 75 6.82 -5.90 -1.04
N ASN A 76 7.15 -6.37 -2.25
CA ASN A 76 6.27 -6.22 -3.42
C ASN A 76 5.01 -7.07 -3.29
N GLU A 77 5.14 -8.31 -2.81
CA GLU A 77 3.99 -9.18 -2.49
C GLU A 77 3.10 -8.57 -1.40
N LEU A 78 3.68 -7.90 -0.40
CA LEU A 78 2.91 -7.13 0.58
C LEU A 78 2.12 -6.00 -0.10
N LYS A 79 2.75 -5.26 -1.04
CA LYS A 79 2.07 -4.18 -1.78
C LYS A 79 0.95 -4.72 -2.67
N GLU A 80 1.14 -5.86 -3.31
CA GLU A 80 0.07 -6.52 -4.07
C GLU A 80 -1.08 -6.98 -3.18
N ALA A 81 -0.80 -7.49 -1.98
CA ALA A 81 -1.88 -7.81 -1.05
C ALA A 81 -2.65 -6.57 -0.59
N VAL A 82 -1.95 -5.46 -0.30
CA VAL A 82 -2.60 -4.17 0.00
C VAL A 82 -3.46 -3.72 -1.18
N ARG A 83 -2.95 -3.87 -2.42
CA ARG A 83 -3.68 -3.56 -3.65
C ARG A 83 -4.99 -4.34 -3.73
N THR A 84 -4.96 -5.65 -3.48
CA THR A 84 -6.16 -6.50 -3.46
C THR A 84 -7.16 -6.02 -2.42
N VAL A 85 -6.72 -5.76 -1.19
CA VAL A 85 -7.61 -5.27 -0.12
C VAL A 85 -8.23 -3.91 -0.46
N ILE A 86 -7.47 -3.01 -1.10
CA ILE A 86 -8.01 -1.72 -1.58
C ILE A 86 -9.08 -1.96 -2.64
N LEU A 87 -8.80 -2.78 -3.65
CA LEU A 87 -9.76 -3.09 -4.72
C LEU A 87 -11.06 -3.68 -4.14
N GLU A 88 -10.95 -4.68 -3.26
CA GLU A 88 -12.09 -5.29 -2.56
C GLU A 88 -12.91 -4.29 -1.72
N SER A 89 -12.29 -3.20 -1.26
CA SER A 89 -12.98 -2.15 -0.49
C SER A 89 -13.70 -1.11 -1.36
N LEU A 90 -13.46 -1.12 -2.67
CA LEU A 90 -14.05 -0.19 -3.63
C LEU A 90 -15.26 -0.77 -4.36
N ASP A 91 -15.52 -2.07 -4.21
CA ASP A 91 -16.72 -2.78 -4.67
C ASP A 91 -17.89 -2.61 -3.68
#